data_AF-A0A0R2N3P3-F1
#
_entry.id   AF-A0A0R2N3P3-F1
#
_cell.length_a   1.000
_cell.length_b   1.000
_cell.length_c   1.000
_cell.angle_alpha   90.00
_cell.angle_beta   90.00
_cell.angle_gamma   90.00
#
_symmetry.space_group_name_H-M   'P 1'
#
loop_
_entity.id
_entity.type
_entity.pdbx_description
1 polymer ?
#
loop_
_entity_poly.entity_id
_entity_poly.type
_entity_poly.pdbx_seq_one_letter_code
_entity_poly.pdbx_strand_id
1 'polypeptide(L)'
;MFKIQKLLSFLERVNLKSSSEQGLVGTAVKDLESGSYEESVSRSLQDGLEKLALNKQISQEGIELLSNLKRKEYSSNYGLASMTWFN
;
A
#
# COMPACT_ATOMS: atom_id res chain seq x y z
N MET A 1 12.58 8.40 17.23
CA MET A 1 12.28 7.12 16.56
C MET A 1 10.78 7.05 16.28
N PHE A 2 10.25 7.77 15.29
CA PHE A 2 8.79 7.84 15.01
C PHE A 2 8.49 8.20 13.55
N LYS A 3 8.61 7.25 12.61
CA LYS A 3 8.08 7.41 11.24
C LYS A 3 6.97 6.41 10.89
N ILE A 4 7.00 5.22 11.50
CA ILE A 4 6.12 4.07 11.22
C ILE A 4 4.62 4.32 11.49
N GLN A 5 4.26 5.25 12.37
CA GLN A 5 2.87 5.42 12.84
C GLN A 5 1.87 5.81 11.75
N LYS A 6 2.28 6.55 10.72
CA LYS A 6 1.31 7.11 9.75
C LYS A 6 0.76 6.04 8.80
N LEU A 7 1.58 5.06 8.40
CA LEU A 7 1.12 3.96 7.56
C LEU A 7 0.33 2.94 8.39
N LEU A 8 0.81 2.62 9.59
CA LEU A 8 0.12 1.70 10.50
C LEU A 8 -1.31 2.18 10.81
N SER A 9 -1.47 3.43 11.27
CA SER A 9 -2.79 4.00 11.58
C SER A 9 -3.70 4.17 10.37
N PHE A 10 -3.14 4.21 9.16
CA PHE A 10 -3.92 4.21 7.93
C PHE A 10 -4.42 2.79 7.60
N LEU A 11 -3.54 1.79 7.68
CA LEU A 11 -3.88 0.38 7.43
C LEU A 11 -4.89 -0.16 8.46
N GLU A 12 -4.79 0.24 9.73
CA GLU A 12 -5.76 -0.13 10.77
C GLU A 12 -7.18 0.39 10.51
N ARG A 13 -7.32 1.51 9.79
CA ARG A 13 -8.61 2.10 9.47
C ARG A 13 -9.21 1.55 8.17
N VAL A 14 -8.40 0.91 7.35
CA VAL A 14 -8.81 0.38 6.06
C VAL A 14 -9.51 -0.95 6.27
N ASN A 15 -10.83 -0.93 6.11
CA ASN A 15 -11.65 -2.13 6.20
C ASN A 15 -11.91 -2.70 4.80
N LEU A 16 -11.14 -3.71 4.41
CA LEU A 16 -11.31 -4.43 3.15
C LEU A 16 -12.24 -5.62 3.37
N LYS A 17 -13.24 -5.77 2.49
CA LYS A 17 -14.23 -6.86 2.58
C LYS A 17 -13.68 -8.19 2.05
N SER A 18 -12.65 -8.15 1.21
CA SER A 18 -12.03 -9.36 0.65
C SER A 18 -11.04 -9.98 1.64
N SER A 19 -11.15 -11.29 1.84
CA SER A 19 -10.24 -12.07 2.69
C SER A 19 -8.80 -12.04 2.17
N SER A 20 -8.61 -12.03 0.85
CA SER A 20 -7.28 -11.92 0.22
C SER A 20 -6.64 -10.56 0.48
N GLU A 21 -7.43 -9.49 0.42
CA GLU A 21 -6.94 -8.13 0.65
C GLU A 21 -6.64 -7.88 2.13
N GLN A 22 -7.51 -8.36 3.03
CA GLN A 22 -7.23 -8.34 4.48
C GLN A 22 -5.97 -9.13 4.82
N GLY A 23 -5.71 -10.25 4.16
CA GLY A 23 -4.47 -11.00 4.34
C GLY A 23 -3.22 -10.17 4.02
N LEU A 24 -3.27 -9.39 2.94
CA LEU A 24 -2.19 -8.49 2.55
C LEU A 24 -2.00 -7.34 3.56
N VAL A 25 -3.10 -6.69 3.96
CA VAL A 25 -3.06 -5.61 4.96
C VAL A 25 -2.58 -6.11 6.31
N GLY A 26 -3.06 -7.26 6.77
CA GLY A 26 -2.63 -7.84 8.04
C GLY A 26 -1.16 -8.24 8.05
N THR A 27 -0.63 -8.71 6.92
CA THR A 27 0.82 -8.97 6.78
C THR A 27 1.60 -7.66 6.84
N ALA A 28 1.16 -6.63 6.11
CA ALA A 28 1.80 -5.32 6.15
C ALA A 28 1.79 -4.67 7.54
N VAL A 29 0.70 -4.81 8.31
CA VAL A 29 0.62 -4.33 9.70
C VAL A 29 1.65 -5.05 10.57
N LYS A 30 1.72 -6.39 10.51
CA LYS A 30 2.72 -7.17 11.25
C LYS A 30 4.16 -6.79 10.89
N ASP A 31 4.43 -6.55 9.61
CA ASP A 31 5.76 -6.15 9.16
C ASP A 31 6.13 -4.76 9.73
N LEU A 32 5.18 -3.81 9.77
CA LEU A 32 5.41 -2.51 10.39
C LEU A 32 5.58 -2.60 11.92
N GLU A 33 4.81 -3.45 12.60
CA GLU A 33 4.92 -3.70 14.04
C GLU A 33 6.26 -4.35 14.40
N SER A 34 6.78 -5.23 13.55
CA SER A 34 8.10 -5.87 13.73
C SER A 34 9.29 -4.93 13.47
N GLY A 35 9.02 -3.68 13.06
CA GLY A 35 10.05 -2.68 12.78
C GLY A 35 10.61 -2.75 11.36
N SER A 36 9.94 -3.45 10.45
CA SER A 36 10.30 -3.44 9.02
C SER A 36 10.19 -2.04 8.44
N TYR A 37 10.99 -1.79 7.41
CA TYR A 37 11.08 -0.47 6.80
C TYR A 37 9.79 -0.12 6.03
N GLU A 38 9.21 1.04 6.34
CA GLU A 38 7.90 1.47 5.83
C GLU A 38 7.82 1.46 4.29
N GLU A 39 8.89 1.84 3.60
CA GLU A 39 8.95 1.82 2.13
C GLU A 39 8.90 0.39 1.57
N SER A 40 9.61 -0.55 2.21
CA SER A 40 9.60 -1.96 1.81
C SER A 40 8.21 -2.56 1.99
N VAL A 41 7.58 -2.30 3.14
CA VAL A 41 6.24 -2.79 3.42
C VAL A 41 5.20 -2.16 2.48
N SER A 42 5.32 -0.86 2.20
CA SER A 42 4.47 -0.16 1.23
C SER A 42 4.60 -0.77 -0.16
N ARG A 43 5.81 -1.06 -0.64
CA ARG A 43 6.02 -1.73 -1.95
C ARG A 43 5.43 -3.12 -1.99
N SER A 44 5.70 -3.96 -0.99
CA SER A 44 5.14 -5.32 -0.94
C SER A 44 3.62 -5.32 -0.90
N LEU A 45 3.01 -4.36 -0.19
CA LEU A 45 1.56 -4.19 -0.17
C LEU A 45 1.02 -3.74 -1.53
N GLN A 46 1.68 -2.79 -2.19
CA GLN A 46 1.31 -2.37 -3.55
C GLN A 46 1.37 -3.54 -4.54
N ASP A 47 2.47 -4.30 -4.56
CA ASP A 47 2.64 -5.46 -5.44
C ASP A 47 1.53 -6.50 -5.23
N GLY A 48 1.15 -6.75 -3.98
CA GLY A 48 0.05 -7.65 -3.62
C GLY A 48 -1.30 -7.17 -4.16
N LEU A 49 -1.61 -5.88 -3.97
CA LEU A 49 -2.85 -5.28 -4.46
C LEU A 49 -2.88 -5.21 -5.99
N GLU A 50 -1.76 -4.91 -6.65
CA GLU A 50 -1.66 -4.93 -8.11
C GLU A 50 -1.94 -6.32 -8.69
N LYS A 51 -1.38 -7.37 -8.08
CA LYS A 51 -1.69 -8.76 -8.49
C LYS A 51 -3.19 -9.06 -8.37
N LEU A 52 -3.84 -8.61 -7.29
CA LEU A 52 -5.29 -8.75 -7.15
C LEU A 52 -6.05 -7.92 -8.20
N ALA A 53 -5.56 -6.74 -8.55
CA ALA A 53 -6.16 -5.91 -9.60
C ALA A 53 -6.06 -6.56 -10.99
N LEU A 54 -4.89 -7.12 -11.33
CA LEU A 54 -4.68 -7.85 -12.58
C LEU A 54 -5.59 -9.08 -12.69
N ASN A 55 -5.82 -9.77 -11.57
CA ASN A 55 -6.73 -10.91 -11.49
C ASN A 55 -8.21 -10.53 -11.41
N LYS A 56 -8.55 -9.23 -11.41
CA LYS A 56 -9.93 -8.71 -11.20
C LYS A 56 -10.56 -9.17 -9.88
N GLN A 57 -9.74 -9.41 -8.87
CA GLN A 57 -10.14 -9.86 -7.53
C GLN A 57 -10.01 -8.75 -6.48
N ILE A 58 -9.70 -7.53 -6.91
CA ILE A 58 -9.59 -6.35 -6.05
C ILE A 58 -10.98 -5.70 -5.85
N SER A 59 -11.27 -5.29 -4.62
CA SER A 59 -12.45 -4.51 -4.29
C SER A 59 -12.25 -3.03 -4.64
N GLN A 60 -13.33 -2.25 -4.62
CA GLN A 60 -13.24 -0.80 -4.81
C GLN A 60 -12.39 -0.16 -3.69
N GLU A 61 -12.57 -0.63 -2.45
CA GLU A 61 -11.79 -0.22 -1.30
C GLU A 61 -10.30 -0.58 -1.46
N GLY A 62 -9.98 -1.73 -2.07
CA GLY A 62 -8.62 -2.14 -2.42
C GLY A 62 -7.98 -1.27 -3.50
N ILE A 63 -8.76 -0.85 -4.51
CA ILE A 63 -8.30 0.09 -5.56
C ILE A 63 -7.99 1.47 -4.96
N GLU A 64 -8.83 1.94 -4.05
CA GLU A 64 -8.60 3.21 -3.33
C GLU A 64 -7.36 3.13 -2.45
N LEU A 65 -7.13 2.01 -1.76
CA LEU A 65 -5.92 1.75 -1.00
C LEU A 65 -4.67 1.79 -1.90
N LEU A 66 -4.68 1.05 -3.00
CA LEU A 66 -3.57 1.01 -3.96
C LEU A 66 -3.26 2.41 -4.52
N SER A 67 -4.28 3.18 -4.87
CA SER A 67 -4.14 4.54 -5.38
C SER A 67 -3.50 5.49 -4.35
N ASN A 68 -3.87 5.36 -3.07
CA ASN A 68 -3.28 6.15 -1.98
C ASN A 68 -1.81 5.77 -1.73
N LEU A 69 -1.48 4.48 -1.77
CA LEU A 69 -0.10 4.00 -1.61
C LEU A 69 0.80 4.54 -2.74
N LYS A 70 0.37 4.46 -3.99
CA LYS A 70 1.11 4.99 -5.14
C LYS A 70 1.37 6.49 -5.00
N ARG A 71 0.35 7.29 -4.66
CA ARG A 71 0.52 8.75 -4.46
C ARG A 71 1.56 9.08 -3.39
N LYS A 72 1.63 8.29 -2.31
CA LYS A 72 2.56 8.53 -1.20
C LYS A 72 4.02 8.29 -1.61
N GLU A 73 4.32 7.22 -2.35
CA GLU A 73 5.67 7.00 -2.91
C GLU A 73 6.06 8.11 -3.89
N TYR A 74 5.12 8.52 -4.73
CA TYR A 74 5.29 9.62 -5.66
C TYR A 74 5.64 10.93 -4.92
N SER A 75 4.97 11.27 -3.82
CA SER A 75 5.33 12.45 -3.00
C SER A 75 6.70 12.36 -2.32
N SER A 76 7.22 11.14 -2.10
CA SER A 76 8.58 10.92 -1.59
C SER A 76 9.65 11.01 -2.70
N ASN A 77 9.26 10.86 -3.97
CA ASN A 77 10.15 10.80 -5.14
C ASN A 77 9.92 11.94 -6.17
N TYR A 78 9.01 12.88 -5.93
CA TYR A 78 8.78 14.08 -6.78
C TYR A 78 9.84 15.17 -6.62
N GLY A 79 11.09 14.77 -6.39
CA GLY A 79 12.24 15.48 -6.94
C GLY A 79 12.61 15.02 -8.36
N LEU A 80 12.21 13.83 -8.83
CA LEU A 80 12.88 13.22 -10.00
C LEU A 80 12.06 12.45 -11.04
N ALA A 81 10.75 12.20 -10.88
CA ALA A 81 10.02 11.42 -11.89
C ALA A 81 8.62 11.96 -12.21
N SER A 82 8.58 13.20 -12.69
CA SER A 82 7.55 13.61 -13.63
C SER A 82 7.72 12.81 -14.94
N MET A 83 6.61 12.25 -15.45
CA MET A 83 6.39 11.75 -16.82
C MET A 83 6.61 10.26 -17.14
N THR A 84 5.87 9.33 -16.53
CA THR A 84 5.65 8.02 -17.18
C THR A 84 4.28 7.45 -16.86
N TRP A 85 3.21 8.13 -17.29
CA TRP A 85 1.87 7.51 -17.38
C TRP A 85 1.20 7.66 -18.75
N PHE A 86 1.81 8.33 -19.73
CA PHE A 86 1.32 8.36 -21.12
C PHE A 86 2.49 8.50 -22.10
N ASN A 87 3.07 7.39 -22.54
CA ASN A 87 3.70 7.27 -23.86
C ASN A 87 3.64 5.81 -24.31
#